data_AF-A0A9E5N0U9-F1
#
_entry.id   AF-A0A9E5N0U9-F1
#
_cell.length_a   1.000
_cell.length_b   1.000
_cell.length_c   1.000
_cell.angle_alpha   90.00
_cell.angle_beta   90.00
_cell.angle_gamma   90.00
#
_symmetry.space_group_name_H-M   'P 1'
#
loop_
_entity.id
_entity.type
_entity.pdbx_description
1 polymer ?
#
loop_
_entity_poly.entity_id
_entity_poly.type
_entity_poly.pdbx_seq_one_letter_code
_entity_poly.pdbx_strand_id
1 'polypeptide(L)' 'ARILRYDKAGAVIELGLAIPTMAPPDLRVFLVQGIAKAERMDFAIQKATELGVAEIFPAYTHHSVVKLEPDRAQRRLIH' A
#
# COMPACT_ATOMS: atom_id res chain seq x y z
N ALA A 1 -6.61 -19.91 9.43
CA ALA A 1 -8.06 -19.87 9.16
C ALA A 1 -8.40 -20.96 8.14
N ARG A 2 -9.62 -21.51 8.14
CA ARG A 2 -10.07 -22.58 7.23
C ARG A 2 -11.31 -22.13 6.45
N ILE A 3 -11.34 -22.36 5.14
CA ILE A 3 -12.52 -22.06 4.32
C ILE A 3 -13.57 -23.14 4.56
N LEU A 4 -14.79 -22.73 4.93
CA LEU A 4 -15.93 -23.64 5.11
C LEU A 4 -16.80 -23.73 3.86
N ARG A 5 -17.02 -22.59 3.18
CA ARG A 5 -17.81 -22.47 1.94
C ARG A 5 -17.27 -21.32 1.10
N TYR A 6 -17.37 -21.41 -0.21
CA TYR A 6 -17.11 -20.29 -1.13
C TYR A 6 -18.04 -20.36 -2.35
N ASP A 7 -18.47 -19.19 -2.83
CA ASP A 7 -19.28 -19.02 -4.03
C ASP A 7 -18.97 -17.65 -4.70
N LYS A 8 -19.81 -17.23 -5.66
CA LYS A 8 -19.64 -15.92 -6.34
C LYS A 8 -19.90 -14.71 -5.44
N ALA A 9 -20.62 -14.87 -4.33
CA ALA A 9 -20.93 -13.82 -3.38
C ALA A 9 -19.87 -13.70 -2.27
N GLY A 10 -19.05 -14.74 -2.06
CA GLY A 10 -17.88 -14.65 -1.19
C GLY A 10 -17.46 -15.98 -0.58
N ALA A 11 -16.73 -15.92 0.52
CA ALA A 11 -16.27 -17.09 1.27
C ALA A 11 -16.61 -16.97 2.76
N VAL A 12 -17.05 -18.07 3.36
CA VAL A 12 -17.21 -18.22 4.80
C VAL A 12 -15.97 -18.92 5.35
N ILE A 13 -15.35 -18.31 6.36
CA ILE A 13 -14.07 -18.75 6.90
C ILE A 13 -14.21 -18.98 8.40
N GLU A 14 -13.76 -20.14 8.85
CA GLU A 14 -13.53 -20.45 10.25
C GLU A 14 -12.19 -19.85 10.70
N LEU A 15 -12.23 -18.95 11.67
CA LEU A 15 -11.02 -18.41 12.29
C LEU A 15 -10.40 -19.45 13.21
N GLY A 16 -9.07 -19.58 13.12
CA GLY A 16 -8.30 -20.39 14.07
C GLY A 16 -7.86 -19.55 15.26
N LEU A 17 -6.89 -20.09 16.02
CA LEU A 17 -6.23 -19.33 17.08
C LEU A 17 -5.50 -18.12 16.49
N ALA A 18 -5.65 -16.98 17.16
CA ALA A 18 -4.87 -15.79 16.86
C ALA A 18 -3.44 -15.99 17.41
N ILE A 19 -2.44 -15.69 16.57
CA ILE A 19 -1.04 -15.71 16.96
C ILE A 19 -0.55 -14.26 16.92
N PRO A 20 0.10 -13.75 17.99
CA PRO A 20 0.65 -12.40 17.97
C PRO A 20 1.69 -12.26 16.86
N THR A 21 1.61 -11.17 16.12
CA THR A 21 2.55 -10.83 15.04
C THR A 21 3.76 -10.10 15.60
N MET A 22 4.80 -9.96 14.76
CA MET A 22 5.96 -9.12 15.09
C MET A 22 5.52 -7.68 15.36
N ALA A 23 6.11 -7.06 16.38
CA ALA A 23 5.91 -5.64 16.66
C ALA A 23 6.47 -4.79 15.49
N PRO A 24 5.93 -3.59 15.25
CA PRO A 24 6.50 -2.66 14.29
C PRO A 24 7.98 -2.35 14.63
N PRO A 25 8.80 -1.95 13.64
CA PRO A 25 10.17 -1.53 13.92
C PRO A 25 10.22 -0.34 14.89
N ASP A 26 11.19 -0.36 15.82
CA ASP A 26 11.40 0.75 16.77
C ASP A 26 11.74 2.07 16.05
N LEU A 27 12.44 1.98 14.91
CA LEU A 27 12.72 3.12 14.05
C LEU A 27 11.60 3.31 13.03
N ARG A 28 10.89 4.44 13.13
CA ARG A 28 9.89 4.84 12.13
C ARG A 28 10.53 5.58 10.97
N VAL A 29 10.56 4.93 9.81
CA VAL A 29 10.99 5.56 8.55
C VAL A 29 9.79 6.13 7.82
N PHE A 30 9.86 7.40 7.45
CA PHE A 30 8.85 8.10 6.64
C PHE A 30 9.43 8.38 5.26
N LEU A 31 8.78 7.86 4.21
CA LEU A 31 9.28 7.97 2.84
C LEU A 31 8.52 9.05 2.08
N VAL A 32 9.20 10.14 1.70
CA VAL A 32 8.67 11.09 0.72
C VAL A 32 9.04 10.60 -0.69
N GLN A 33 8.05 10.17 -1.47
CA GLN A 33 8.27 9.56 -2.78
C GLN A 33 7.78 10.48 -3.89
N GLY A 34 8.68 10.91 -4.77
CA GLY A 34 8.31 11.65 -5.98
C GLY A 34 7.37 10.84 -6.87
N ILE A 35 6.27 11.45 -7.32
CA ILE A 35 5.27 10.76 -8.16
C ILE A 35 5.90 10.34 -9.50
N ALA A 36 5.85 9.04 -9.76
CA ALA A 36 6.35 8.38 -10.96
C ALA A 36 5.21 7.68 -11.73
N LYS A 37 5.53 7.14 -12.92
CA LYS A 37 4.62 6.28 -13.69
C LYS A 37 4.24 5.04 -12.87
N ALA A 38 3.04 4.49 -13.12
CA ALA A 38 2.41 3.42 -12.35
C ALA A 38 3.39 2.31 -11.96
N GLU A 39 4.01 1.65 -12.93
CA GLU A 39 4.95 0.54 -12.69
C GLU A 39 6.10 0.87 -11.73
N ARG A 40 6.69 2.07 -11.86
CA ARG A 40 7.77 2.51 -10.95
C ARG A 40 7.25 2.84 -9.56
N MET A 41 6.03 3.37 -9.45
CA MET A 41 5.40 3.66 -8.17
C MET A 41 5.03 2.36 -7.45
N ASP A 42 4.49 1.38 -8.16
CA ASP A 42 4.12 0.07 -7.59
C ASP A 42 5.36 -0.64 -7.03
N PHE A 43 6.48 -0.59 -7.77
CA PHE A 43 7.77 -1.09 -7.26
C PHE A 43 8.23 -0.35 -5.99
N ALA A 44 8.13 0.98 -5.96
CA ALA A 44 8.52 1.76 -4.79
C ALA A 44 7.65 1.42 -3.55
N ILE A 45 6.34 1.24 -3.73
CA ILE A 45 5.40 0.85 -2.67
C ILE A 45 5.74 -0.56 -2.15
N GLN A 46 5.98 -1.52 -3.05
CA GLN A 46 6.38 -2.87 -2.66
C GLN A 46 7.64 -2.83 -1.79
N LYS A 47 8.69 -2.12 -2.24
CA LYS A 47 9.97 -2.07 -1.52
C LYS A 47 9.87 -1.31 -0.21
N ALA A 48 9.10 -0.22 -0.16
CA ALA A 48 8.82 0.48 1.09
C ALA A 48 8.15 -0.44 2.12
N THR A 49 7.18 -1.26 1.68
CA THR A 49 6.48 -2.23 2.54
C THR A 49 7.44 -3.31 3.05
N GLU A 50 8.21 -3.93 2.15
CA GLU A 50 9.18 -4.98 2.49
C GLU A 50 10.29 -4.47 3.44
N LEU A 51 10.64 -3.19 3.36
CA LEU A 51 11.65 -2.55 4.21
C LEU A 51 11.08 -2.01 5.54
N GLY A 52 9.77 -2.16 5.79
CA GLY A 52 9.16 -1.69 7.03
C GLY A 52 9.03 -0.16 7.13
N VAL A 53 8.88 0.54 6.00
CA VAL A 53 8.53 1.96 5.98
C VAL A 53 7.21 2.16 6.72
N ALA A 54 7.18 3.11 7.66
CA ALA A 54 6.01 3.35 8.49
C ALA A 54 4.91 4.12 7.75
N GLU A 55 5.29 5.00 6.83
CA GLU A 55 4.36 5.79 6.03
C GLU A 55 5.02 6.33 4.75
N ILE A 56 4.26 6.42 3.67
CA ILE A 56 4.71 6.94 2.37
C ILE A 56 3.92 8.20 2.05
N PHE A 57 4.62 9.30 1.79
CA PHE A 57 4.07 10.58 1.34
C PHE A 57 4.39 10.81 -0.14
N PRO A 58 3.42 10.61 -1.06
CA PRO A 58 3.63 10.95 -2.45
C PRO A 58 3.79 12.46 -2.64
N ALA A 59 4.82 12.88 -3.38
CA ALA A 59 5.12 14.30 -3.60
C ALA A 59 5.24 14.62 -5.10
N TYR A 60 4.73 15.79 -5.49
CA TYR A 60 5.06 16.38 -6.78
C TYR A 60 6.45 17.02 -6.69
N THR A 61 7.34 16.66 -7.61
CA THR A 61 8.70 17.16 -7.67
C THR A 61 8.95 17.82 -9.02
N HIS A 62 10.00 18.64 -9.14
CA HIS A 62 10.33 19.35 -10.38
C HIS A 62 10.44 18.43 -11.61
N HIS A 63 10.87 17.17 -11.41
CA HIS A 63 11.02 16.16 -12.47
C HIS A 63 9.92 15.08 -12.46
N SER A 64 8.81 15.31 -11.76
CA SER A 64 7.69 14.37 -11.75
C SER A 64 7.09 14.28 -13.16
N VAL A 65 7.19 13.08 -13.75
CA VAL A 65 6.77 12.78 -15.12
C VAL A 65 5.24 12.80 -15.29
N VAL A 66 4.50 12.80 -14.19
CA VAL A 66 3.05 12.75 -14.15
C VAL A 66 2.50 14.09 -13.67
N LYS A 67 2.20 15.00 -14.60
CA LYS A 67 1.26 16.10 -14.35
C LYS A 67 -0.14 15.50 -14.42
N LEU A 68 -0.78 15.28 -13.27
CA LEU A 68 -2.19 14.89 -13.27
C LEU A 68 -2.99 16.12 -13.67
N GLU A 69 -3.65 16.05 -14.82
CA GLU A 69 -4.76 16.95 -15.14
C GLU A 69 -5.71 17.02 -13.93
N PRO A 70 -6.15 18.21 -13.52
CA PRO A 70 -6.75 18.49 -12.21
C PRO A 70 -7.97 17.63 -11.83
N ASP A 71 -8.60 16.93 -12.79
CA ASP A 71 -9.80 16.13 -12.54
C ASP A 71 -9.55 14.70 -12.01
N ARG A 72 -8.30 14.21 -11.96
CA ARG A 72 -8.00 12.84 -11.48
C ARG A 72 -7.36 12.74 -10.08
N ALA A 73 -7.15 13.87 -9.39
CA ALA A 73 -6.50 13.88 -8.08
C ALA A 73 -7.29 13.15 -6.98
N GLN A 74 -8.60 12.95 -7.15
CA GLN A 74 -9.45 12.34 -6.11
C GLN A 74 -9.46 10.80 -6.10
N ARG A 75 -8.89 10.09 -7.08
CA ARG A 75 -9.03 8.62 -7.19
C ARG A 75 -7.85 7.78 -6.69
N ARG A 76 -6.76 8.38 -6.17
CA ARG A 76 -5.58 7.63 -5.68
C ARG A 76 -5.27 7.81 -4.20
N LEU A 77 -6.19 8.38 -3.43
CA LEU A 77 -6.12 8.48 -1.96
C LEU A 77 -6.88 7.35 -1.24
N ILE A 78 -7.49 6.39 -1.97
CA ILE A 78 -8.37 5.34 -1.39
C ILE A 78 -8.03 3.94 -1.94
N HIS A 79 -6.76 3.64 -2.22
CA HIS A 79 -6.33 2.25 -2.38
C HIS A 79 -4.93 2.06 -1.86
#